data_AF-A0A943MR27-F1
#
_entry.id   AF-A0A943MR27-F1
#
_cell.length_a   1.000
_cell.length_b   1.000
_cell.length_c   1.000
_cell.angle_alpha   90.00
_cell.angle_beta   90.00
_cell.angle_gamma   90.00
#
_symmetry.space_group_name_H-M   'P 1'
#
loop_
_entity.id
_entity.type
_entity.pdbx_description
1 polymer ?
#
loop_
_entity_poly.entity_id
_entity_poly.type
_entity_poly.pdbx_seq_one_letter_code
_entity_poly.pdbx_strand_id
1 'polypeptide(L)'
;QDCIKDEKVNAEYAVWQAAQQFSTMFAQMDDEYMRARSADVIDISKRLLGCLNPALESGLDSLKEEAIVAASDLMPSETVQMDKTKVLAFVTEQGSKSSHSAILARTMGIPAVVGLCDAFTHLKDGVTTIVDGTSGDVIVEPDENTLKEYKEKRNAFLQHQKDLQLLKGTKAVTKSGVEIEINANIGHPSDVEMVIENDADGIGLFRSEFLYMESDDFPTEEQQFEAYKSVLEGMGGKRVIIRTLDLGADKQVPYLNIPKEENPAMGYRAIRISLDRKELFITQLRALVRASAFGKLAIMFPMITSVEQVQEIKDLLEKVKADLKAEGIAFAPDFEIGIMIETPASVILSDLLAKEVDFFSVGTNDLTQYTLAVDRMNPQISSMYDPRHPAVLRMIQIAAENAQKAGIWIGICGESAGDTELTKFYMDIGINELSVTPGMVLELRRTVQQLD
;
A
#
# COMPACT_ATOMS: atom_id res chain seq x y z
N GLN A 1 28.39 0.04 33.21
CA GLN A 1 28.81 -0.12 34.62
C GLN A 1 30.19 0.49 34.85
N ASP A 2 31.07 0.36 33.86
CA ASP A 2 32.44 0.91 33.89
C ASP A 2 32.46 2.45 33.95
N CYS A 3 31.72 3.18 33.10
CA CYS A 3 31.61 4.65 33.21
C CYS A 3 31.18 5.14 34.61
N ILE A 4 30.23 4.47 35.27
CA ILE A 4 29.76 4.87 36.61
C ILE A 4 30.87 4.68 37.66
N LYS A 5 31.63 3.58 37.56
CA LYS A 5 32.67 3.24 38.54
C LYS A 5 33.95 4.05 38.31
N ASP A 6 34.34 4.22 37.06
CA ASP A 6 35.64 4.79 36.68
C ASP A 6 35.57 6.31 36.55
N GLU A 7 34.50 6.84 35.96
CA GLU A 7 34.31 8.28 35.73
C GLU A 7 33.46 8.95 36.82
N LYS A 8 32.88 8.17 37.75
CA LYS A 8 32.04 8.63 38.87
C LYS A 8 30.86 9.51 38.45
N VAL A 9 30.33 9.26 37.27
CA VAL A 9 29.11 9.92 36.77
C VAL A 9 27.85 9.23 37.33
N ASN A 10 26.72 9.94 37.34
CA ASN A 10 25.44 9.35 37.73
C ASN A 10 24.95 8.32 36.68
N ALA A 11 23.99 7.49 37.08
CA ALA A 11 23.52 6.38 36.25
C ALA A 11 22.82 6.89 34.97
N GLU A 12 22.11 8.01 35.08
CA GLU A 12 21.38 8.65 33.99
C GLU A 12 22.34 9.13 32.90
N TYR A 13 23.41 9.83 33.29
CA TYR A 13 24.43 10.31 32.36
C TYR A 13 25.17 9.15 31.69
N ALA A 14 25.50 8.10 32.46
CA ALA A 14 26.15 6.91 31.90
C ALA A 14 25.27 6.18 30.87
N VAL A 15 23.96 6.08 31.11
CA VAL A 15 22.99 5.50 30.16
C VAL A 15 22.86 6.37 28.92
N TRP A 16 22.71 7.69 29.08
CA TRP A 16 22.60 8.62 27.97
C TRP A 16 23.85 8.59 27.07
N GLN A 17 25.05 8.58 27.67
CA GLN A 17 26.31 8.56 26.94
C GLN A 17 26.49 7.25 26.15
N ALA A 18 26.17 6.11 26.76
CA ALA A 18 26.21 4.81 26.06
C ALA A 18 25.21 4.78 24.90
N ALA A 19 24.00 5.29 25.10
CA ALA A 19 22.98 5.35 24.06
C ALA A 19 23.41 6.21 22.87
N GLN A 20 24.01 7.38 23.11
CA GLN A 20 24.55 8.24 22.05
C GLN A 20 25.67 7.55 21.25
N GLN A 21 26.56 6.82 21.93
CA GLN A 21 27.62 6.07 21.26
C GLN A 21 27.07 4.96 20.37
N PHE A 22 26.16 4.13 20.89
CA PHE A 22 25.55 3.05 20.11
C PHE A 22 24.67 3.59 18.98
N SER A 23 23.86 4.62 19.24
CA SER A 23 23.06 5.28 18.20
C SER A 23 23.94 5.82 17.07
N THR A 24 25.01 6.54 17.40
CA THR A 24 25.93 7.08 16.38
C THR A 24 26.59 5.97 15.57
N MET A 25 26.99 4.88 16.25
CA MET A 25 27.56 3.71 15.60
C MET A 25 26.58 3.07 14.61
N PHE A 26 25.31 2.89 14.99
CA PHE A 26 24.28 2.33 14.11
C PHE A 26 23.91 3.28 12.96
N ALA A 27 23.81 4.59 13.20
CA ALA A 27 23.51 5.58 12.18
C ALA A 27 24.59 5.71 11.10
N GLN A 28 25.84 5.36 11.42
CA GLN A 28 26.99 5.37 10.50
C GLN A 28 27.18 4.06 9.72
N MET A 29 26.34 3.05 9.96
CA MET A 29 26.40 1.80 9.20
C MET A 29 25.80 1.98 7.80
N ASP A 30 26.38 1.29 6.81
CA ASP A 30 25.90 1.33 5.42
C ASP A 30 24.55 0.61 5.23
N ASP A 31 24.24 -0.33 6.12
CA ASP A 31 23.01 -1.12 6.10
C ASP A 31 21.81 -0.30 6.63
N GLU A 32 20.75 -0.19 5.83
CA GLU A 32 19.55 0.59 6.16
C GLU A 32 18.76 0.04 7.35
N TYR A 33 18.70 -1.28 7.51
CA TYR A 33 18.09 -1.93 8.66
C TYR A 33 18.89 -1.65 9.94
N MET A 34 20.21 -1.67 9.87
CA MET A 34 21.06 -1.28 11.00
C MET A 34 20.97 0.21 11.32
N ARG A 35 20.80 1.08 10.31
CA ARG A 35 20.54 2.51 10.54
C ARG A 35 19.20 2.73 11.26
N ALA A 36 18.16 1.97 10.90
CA ALA A 36 16.86 2.03 11.57
C ALA A 36 16.96 1.67 13.08
N ARG A 37 17.81 0.68 13.43
CA ARG A 37 18.08 0.32 14.84
C ARG A 37 18.69 1.43 15.69
N SER A 38 19.26 2.47 15.07
CA SER A 38 19.69 3.66 15.81
C SER A 38 18.52 4.28 16.59
N ALA A 39 17.32 4.32 16.01
CA ALA A 39 16.14 4.88 16.67
C ALA A 39 15.71 4.02 17.87
N ASP A 40 15.75 2.69 17.72
CA ASP A 40 15.40 1.74 18.80
C ASP A 40 16.32 1.86 20.02
N VAL A 41 17.63 2.07 19.80
CA VAL A 41 18.60 2.29 20.88
C VAL A 41 18.28 3.57 21.66
N ILE A 42 17.92 4.64 20.95
CA ILE A 42 17.50 5.89 21.59
C ILE A 42 16.20 5.68 22.36
N ASP A 43 15.22 4.98 21.81
CA ASP A 43 13.93 4.68 22.45
C ASP A 43 14.12 3.92 23.77
N ILE A 44 14.83 2.79 23.73
CA ILE A 44 15.10 1.96 24.92
C ILE A 44 15.86 2.78 25.98
N SER A 45 16.80 3.63 25.54
CA SER A 45 17.56 4.46 26.47
C SER A 45 16.70 5.50 27.19
N LYS A 46 15.77 6.16 26.48
CA LYS A 46 14.82 7.12 27.07
C LYS A 46 13.96 6.44 28.12
N ARG A 47 13.47 5.23 27.84
CA ARG A 47 12.69 4.45 28.79
C ARG A 47 13.50 4.05 30.02
N LEU A 48 14.75 3.62 29.84
CA LEU A 48 15.65 3.30 30.96
C LEU A 48 15.94 4.54 31.82
N LEU A 49 16.11 5.70 31.20
CA LEU A 49 16.27 6.99 31.90
C LEU A 49 15.01 7.35 32.70
N GLY A 50 13.81 7.13 32.15
CA GLY A 50 12.55 7.30 32.88
C GLY A 50 12.44 6.39 34.12
N CYS A 51 12.88 5.12 34.01
CA CYS A 51 12.94 4.22 35.15
C CYS A 51 13.96 4.65 36.23
N LEU A 52 15.09 5.25 35.82
CA LEU A 52 16.13 5.73 36.74
C LEU A 52 15.73 7.04 37.42
N ASN A 53 15.07 7.92 36.68
CA ASN A 53 14.57 9.19 37.18
C ASN A 53 13.18 9.47 36.60
N PRO A 54 12.12 9.29 37.39
CA PRO A 54 10.73 9.55 36.96
C PRO A 54 10.49 10.99 36.47
N ALA A 55 11.34 11.96 36.81
CA ALA A 55 11.23 13.32 36.25
C ALA A 55 11.68 13.42 34.79
N LEU A 56 12.35 12.38 34.26
CA LEU A 56 12.73 12.23 32.84
C LEU A 56 11.70 11.40 32.06
N GLU A 57 10.66 10.88 32.72
CA GLU A 57 9.57 10.15 32.09
C GLU A 57 8.66 11.14 31.35
N SER A 58 8.77 11.18 30.01
CA SER A 58 7.86 11.91 29.13
C SER A 58 6.82 10.91 28.60
N GLY A 59 5.95 10.45 29.49
CA GLY A 59 4.89 9.51 29.13
C GLY A 59 3.64 10.19 28.57
N LEU A 60 3.18 9.74 27.41
CA LEU A 60 1.82 10.00 26.88
C LEU A 60 0.71 9.33 27.74
N ASP A 61 1.08 8.57 28.78
CA ASP A 61 0.20 8.04 29.84
C ASP A 61 -0.58 9.15 30.60
N SER A 62 -0.24 10.41 30.36
CA SER A 62 -0.75 11.58 31.07
C SER A 62 -1.84 12.38 30.34
N LEU A 63 -2.38 11.89 29.21
CA LEU A 63 -3.51 12.54 28.54
C LEU A 63 -4.75 12.54 29.45
N LYS A 64 -4.97 13.66 30.15
CA LYS A 64 -6.12 13.85 31.05
C LYS A 64 -7.39 14.13 30.27
N GLU A 65 -7.28 14.84 29.15
CA GLU A 65 -8.37 15.34 28.32
C GLU A 65 -8.13 14.99 26.85
N GLU A 66 -9.16 15.19 26.01
CA GLU A 66 -9.03 15.04 24.55
C GLU A 66 -8.03 16.06 23.99
N ALA A 67 -7.01 15.61 23.26
CA ALA A 67 -5.93 16.49 22.78
C ALA A 67 -5.40 16.10 21.40
N ILE A 68 -4.75 17.06 20.75
CA ILE A 68 -3.94 16.85 19.55
C ILE A 68 -2.50 16.59 20.00
N VAL A 69 -1.93 15.48 19.55
CA VAL A 69 -0.58 15.07 19.93
C VAL A 69 0.42 15.63 18.92
N ALA A 70 1.29 16.54 19.38
CA ALA A 70 2.38 17.09 18.60
C ALA A 70 3.72 16.54 19.09
N ALA A 71 4.51 15.90 18.23
CA ALA A 71 5.81 15.33 18.57
C ALA A 71 6.83 15.52 17.44
N SER A 72 8.13 15.53 17.75
CA SER A 72 9.14 15.58 16.68
C SER A 72 9.10 14.32 15.80
N ASP A 73 8.92 13.16 16.45
CA ASP A 73 8.54 11.87 15.88
C ASP A 73 7.78 11.07 16.96
N LEU A 74 7.03 10.04 16.56
CA LEU A 74 6.33 9.14 17.48
C LEU A 74 6.95 7.75 17.42
N MET A 75 7.59 7.34 18.51
CA MET A 75 8.21 6.04 18.62
C MET A 75 7.15 4.95 18.86
N PRO A 76 7.37 3.70 18.40
CA PRO A 76 6.42 2.61 18.63
C PRO A 76 6.06 2.40 20.10
N SER A 77 7.03 2.55 21.01
CA SER A 77 6.83 2.43 22.46
C SER A 77 5.82 3.46 23.01
N GLU A 78 5.90 4.71 22.55
CA GLU A 78 5.05 5.83 22.97
C GLU A 78 3.61 5.62 22.50
N THR A 79 3.44 5.07 21.29
CA THR A 79 2.10 4.80 20.73
C THR A 79 1.34 3.67 21.41
N VAL A 80 2.05 2.71 22.03
CA VAL A 80 1.45 1.59 22.76
C VAL A 80 0.93 2.03 24.12
N GLN A 81 1.60 2.98 24.78
CA GLN A 81 1.26 3.45 26.12
C GLN A 81 0.11 4.48 26.11
N MET A 82 -0.01 5.26 25.03
CA MET A 82 -0.98 6.34 24.91
C MET A 82 -2.46 5.88 24.97
N ASP A 83 -3.30 6.61 25.70
CA ASP A 83 -4.77 6.44 25.67
C ASP A 83 -5.36 6.97 24.36
N LYS A 84 -5.52 6.02 23.43
CA LYS A 84 -6.03 6.21 22.07
C LYS A 84 -7.39 6.86 21.99
N THR A 85 -8.23 6.73 23.03
CA THR A 85 -9.59 7.29 23.02
C THR A 85 -9.62 8.81 23.17
N LYS A 86 -8.52 9.40 23.65
CA LYS A 86 -8.39 10.84 23.91
C LYS A 86 -7.60 11.59 22.83
N VAL A 87 -7.12 10.89 21.81
CA VAL A 87 -6.28 11.49 20.78
C VAL A 87 -7.16 11.92 19.63
N LEU A 88 -7.21 13.23 19.38
CA LEU A 88 -8.04 13.82 18.33
C LEU A 88 -7.32 13.87 16.97
N ALA A 89 -6.01 14.08 16.98
CA ALA A 89 -5.16 14.13 15.80
C ALA A 89 -3.68 13.98 16.16
N PHE A 90 -2.85 13.64 15.16
CA PHE A 90 -1.39 13.63 15.28
C PHE A 90 -0.74 14.69 14.39
N VAL A 91 0.30 15.31 14.91
CA VAL A 91 1.14 16.25 14.17
C VAL A 91 2.60 15.94 14.42
N THR A 92 3.41 15.72 13.38
CA THR A 92 4.84 15.46 13.55
C THR A 92 5.77 16.41 12.79
N GLU A 93 6.89 16.76 13.41
CA GLU A 93 7.95 17.56 12.79
C GLU A 93 8.59 16.80 11.62
N GLN A 94 8.94 15.54 11.87
CA GLN A 94 9.57 14.63 10.91
C GLN A 94 8.60 13.51 10.52
N GLY A 95 8.90 12.84 9.41
CA GLY A 95 8.11 11.71 8.92
C GLY A 95 7.56 11.93 7.52
N SER A 96 7.11 10.83 6.93
CA SER A 96 6.52 10.78 5.59
C SER A 96 5.19 10.03 5.67
N LYS A 97 4.43 9.96 4.57
CA LYS A 97 3.19 9.18 4.51
C LYS A 97 3.34 7.68 4.86
N SER A 98 4.58 7.18 4.88
CA SER A 98 4.93 5.79 5.23
C SER A 98 5.58 5.66 6.61
N SER A 99 5.66 6.74 7.42
CA SER A 99 6.19 6.64 8.78
C SER A 99 5.26 5.82 9.67
N HIS A 100 5.84 5.22 10.72
CA HIS A 100 5.09 4.42 11.71
C HIS A 100 3.90 5.19 12.30
N SER A 101 4.11 6.48 12.57
CA SER A 101 3.08 7.42 13.04
C SER A 101 1.93 7.63 12.06
N ALA A 102 2.24 7.80 10.77
CA ALA A 102 1.24 7.97 9.72
C ALA A 102 0.43 6.68 9.48
N ILE A 103 1.09 5.52 9.54
CA ILE A 103 0.45 4.21 9.43
C ILE A 103 -0.51 4.00 10.60
N LEU A 104 -0.05 4.22 11.83
CA LEU A 104 -0.86 4.06 13.03
C LEU A 104 -2.11 4.95 12.99
N ALA A 105 -1.94 6.23 12.67
CA ALA A 105 -3.04 7.18 12.60
C ALA A 105 -4.12 6.72 11.60
N ARG A 106 -3.70 6.21 10.43
CA ARG A 106 -4.60 5.66 9.42
C ARG A 106 -5.35 4.43 9.93
N THR A 107 -4.67 3.49 10.57
CA THR A 107 -5.29 2.29 11.15
C THR A 107 -6.32 2.66 12.22
N MET A 108 -6.08 3.74 12.95
CA MET A 108 -6.98 4.21 14.00
C MET A 108 -8.10 5.13 13.49
N GLY A 109 -8.09 5.52 12.21
CA GLY A 109 -9.02 6.51 11.67
C GLY A 109 -8.86 7.91 12.26
N ILE A 110 -7.67 8.23 12.79
CA ILE A 110 -7.34 9.53 13.39
C ILE A 110 -6.65 10.42 12.33
N PRO A 111 -7.06 11.68 12.15
CA PRO A 111 -6.37 12.63 11.29
C PRO A 111 -4.90 12.82 11.68
N ALA A 112 -4.00 12.82 10.70
CA ALA A 112 -2.58 13.08 10.93
C ALA A 112 -1.95 13.95 9.85
N VAL A 113 -1.09 14.87 10.28
CA VAL A 113 -0.23 15.68 9.40
C VAL A 113 1.22 15.47 9.82
N VAL A 114 2.05 14.98 8.92
CA VAL A 114 3.45 14.62 9.20
C VAL A 114 4.40 15.46 8.34
N GLY A 115 5.60 15.72 8.85
CA GLY A 115 6.63 16.43 8.09
C GLY A 115 6.42 17.95 8.07
N LEU A 116 5.99 18.55 9.19
CA LEU A 116 5.84 20.01 9.28
C LEU A 116 7.17 20.77 9.23
N CYS A 117 8.30 20.10 9.48
CA CYS A 117 9.62 20.72 9.53
C CYS A 117 9.60 21.99 10.41
N ASP A 118 10.08 23.13 9.89
CA ASP A 118 10.16 24.40 10.62
C ASP A 118 8.79 24.88 11.18
N ALA A 119 7.69 24.52 10.52
CA ALA A 119 6.35 24.93 10.95
C ALA A 119 5.94 24.30 12.29
N PHE A 120 6.58 23.20 12.69
CA PHE A 120 6.35 22.52 13.98
C PHE A 120 6.62 23.44 15.18
N THR A 121 7.60 24.35 15.06
CA THR A 121 8.00 25.27 16.15
C THR A 121 6.91 26.25 16.59
N HIS A 122 5.87 26.43 15.77
CA HIS A 122 4.71 27.26 16.12
C HIS A 122 3.72 26.57 17.07
N LEU A 123 3.81 25.23 17.22
CA LEU A 123 2.95 24.47 18.12
C LEU A 123 3.42 24.64 19.57
N LYS A 124 2.47 24.92 20.46
CA LYS A 124 2.73 25.07 21.90
C LYS A 124 1.69 24.28 22.67
N ASP A 125 2.12 23.76 23.82
CA ASP A 125 1.22 23.04 24.73
C ASP A 125 0.05 23.93 25.19
N GLY A 126 -1.14 23.32 25.30
CA GLY A 126 -2.37 24.00 25.70
C GLY A 126 -3.00 24.95 24.67
N VAL A 127 -2.44 25.06 23.47
CA VAL A 127 -2.97 25.95 22.42
C VAL A 127 -4.02 25.26 21.56
N THR A 128 -5.15 25.96 21.33
CA THR A 128 -6.20 25.47 20.43
C THR A 128 -5.66 25.40 19.01
N THR A 129 -5.73 24.20 18.43
CA THR A 129 -5.19 23.90 17.11
C THR A 129 -6.23 23.12 16.31
N ILE A 130 -6.31 23.39 15.01
CA ILE A 130 -7.09 22.61 14.05
C ILE A 130 -6.11 21.81 13.20
N VAL A 131 -6.41 20.53 12.98
CA VAL A 131 -5.64 19.65 12.09
C VAL A 131 -6.58 19.13 11.02
N ASP A 132 -6.26 19.43 9.77
CA ASP A 132 -6.99 18.96 8.60
C ASP A 132 -6.16 17.90 7.87
N GLY A 133 -6.48 16.63 8.12
CA GLY A 133 -5.80 15.51 7.45
C GLY A 133 -6.14 15.40 5.95
N THR A 134 -7.14 16.12 5.44
CA THR A 134 -7.51 16.11 4.02
C THR A 134 -6.65 17.08 3.22
N SER A 135 -6.52 18.33 3.68
CA SER A 135 -5.67 19.34 3.01
C SER A 135 -4.22 19.33 3.48
N GLY A 136 -3.95 18.72 4.63
CA GLY A 136 -2.63 18.76 5.27
C GLY A 136 -2.38 20.03 6.08
N ASP A 137 -3.42 20.81 6.38
CA ASP A 137 -3.29 22.08 7.09
C ASP A 137 -3.26 21.90 8.61
N VAL A 138 -2.41 22.69 9.27
CA VAL A 138 -2.38 22.83 10.73
C VAL A 138 -2.54 24.29 11.07
N ILE A 139 -3.65 24.64 11.75
CA ILE A 139 -4.00 26.03 12.08
C ILE A 139 -3.90 26.21 13.59
N VAL A 140 -2.94 27.01 14.02
CA VAL A 140 -2.67 27.33 15.42
C VAL A 140 -3.39 28.62 15.80
N GLU A 141 -4.05 28.65 16.96
CA GLU A 141 -4.84 29.79 17.45
C GLU A 141 -5.85 30.33 16.40
N PRO A 142 -6.76 29.49 15.89
CA PRO A 142 -7.76 29.93 14.91
C PRO A 142 -8.71 30.97 15.52
N ASP A 143 -9.11 31.94 14.72
CA ASP A 143 -10.17 32.88 15.12
C ASP A 143 -11.54 32.18 15.20
N GLU A 144 -12.53 32.84 15.78
CA GLU A 144 -13.87 32.25 15.99
C GLU A 144 -14.55 31.85 14.67
N ASN A 145 -14.30 32.58 13.58
CA ASN A 145 -14.86 32.29 12.27
C ASN A 145 -14.27 31.00 11.69
N THR A 146 -12.94 30.87 11.73
CA THR A 146 -12.19 29.69 11.30
C THR A 146 -12.59 28.48 12.13
N LEU A 147 -12.69 28.63 13.46
CA LEU A 147 -13.12 27.55 14.33
C LEU A 147 -14.55 27.07 14.02
N LYS A 148 -15.45 27.99 13.68
CA LYS A 148 -16.82 27.65 13.26
C LYS A 148 -16.83 26.91 11.93
N GLU A 149 -16.11 27.41 10.93
CA GLU A 149 -15.98 26.80 9.61
C GLU A 149 -15.48 25.34 9.70
N TYR A 150 -14.40 25.11 10.45
CA TYR A 150 -13.83 23.78 10.61
C TYR A 150 -14.71 22.84 11.45
N LYS A 151 -15.51 23.37 12.39
CA LYS A 151 -16.54 22.57 13.08
C LYS A 151 -17.64 22.12 12.10
N GLU A 152 -18.08 23.00 11.21
CA GLU A 152 -19.04 22.66 10.16
C GLU A 152 -18.45 21.63 9.19
N LYS A 153 -17.19 21.81 8.77
CA LYS A 153 -16.44 20.87 7.92
C LYS A 153 -16.32 19.48 8.58
N ARG A 154 -15.95 19.42 9.87
CA ARG A 154 -15.90 18.18 10.65
C ARG A 154 -17.27 17.50 10.72
N ASN A 155 -18.33 18.25 11.00
CA ASN A 155 -19.68 17.69 11.07
C ASN A 155 -20.14 17.14 9.71
N ALA A 156 -19.86 17.85 8.62
CA ALA A 156 -20.13 17.39 7.27
C ALA A 156 -19.34 16.12 6.95
N PHE A 157 -18.06 16.04 7.33
CA PHE A 157 -17.23 14.85 7.17
C PHE A 157 -17.80 13.64 7.95
N LEU A 158 -18.17 13.83 9.22
CA LEU A 158 -18.76 12.76 10.04
C LEU A 158 -20.12 12.29 9.49
N GLN A 159 -20.94 13.21 8.99
CA GLN A 159 -22.21 12.85 8.35
C GLN A 159 -21.97 12.08 7.05
N HIS A 160 -21.04 12.56 6.22
CA HIS A 160 -20.65 11.89 4.98
C HIS A 160 -20.16 10.47 5.24
N GLN A 161 -19.30 10.25 6.25
CA GLN A 161 -18.88 8.91 6.65
C GLN A 161 -20.06 8.02 7.06
N LYS A 162 -21.03 8.55 7.82
CA LYS A 162 -22.24 7.79 8.17
C LYS A 162 -23.05 7.42 6.94
N ASP A 163 -23.21 8.34 5.99
CA ASP A 163 -23.93 8.11 4.74
C ASP A 163 -23.25 7.01 3.91
N LEU A 164 -21.91 6.99 3.85
CA LEU A 164 -21.16 5.92 3.20
C LEU A 164 -21.40 4.55 3.83
N GLN A 165 -21.48 4.47 5.16
CA GLN A 165 -21.77 3.20 5.84
C GLN A 165 -23.15 2.63 5.49
N LEU A 166 -24.11 3.46 5.10
CA LEU A 166 -25.43 3.03 4.63
C LEU A 166 -25.37 2.34 3.25
N LEU A 167 -24.28 2.50 2.50
CA LEU A 167 -24.08 1.88 1.19
C LEU A 167 -23.58 0.44 1.27
N LYS A 168 -23.24 -0.05 2.47
CA LYS A 168 -22.85 -1.45 2.67
C LYS A 168 -23.98 -2.40 2.28
N GLY A 169 -23.64 -3.46 1.55
CA GLY A 169 -24.59 -4.42 0.99
C GLY A 169 -25.29 -3.93 -0.28
N THR A 170 -24.99 -2.73 -0.78
CA THR A 170 -25.48 -2.23 -2.07
C THR A 170 -24.45 -2.46 -3.18
N LYS A 171 -24.91 -2.61 -4.41
CA LYS A 171 -24.04 -2.75 -5.59
C LYS A 171 -23.64 -1.39 -6.16
N ALA A 172 -22.49 -1.31 -6.83
CA ALA A 172 -22.09 -0.14 -7.60
C ALA A 172 -22.75 -0.15 -8.99
N VAL A 173 -23.94 0.44 -9.07
CA VAL A 173 -24.76 0.51 -10.29
C VAL A 173 -25.17 1.95 -10.55
N THR A 174 -25.00 2.43 -11.80
CA THR A 174 -25.47 3.76 -12.22
C THR A 174 -26.99 3.85 -12.23
N LYS A 175 -27.55 5.07 -12.36
CA LYS A 175 -29.00 5.26 -12.47
C LYS A 175 -29.59 4.62 -13.74
N SER A 176 -28.80 4.49 -14.81
CA SER A 176 -29.17 3.77 -16.05
C SER A 176 -29.04 2.25 -15.94
N GLY A 177 -28.46 1.72 -14.87
CA GLY A 177 -28.35 0.29 -14.62
C GLY A 177 -27.02 -0.35 -15.06
N VAL A 178 -25.97 0.44 -15.32
CA VAL A 178 -24.63 -0.09 -15.63
C VAL A 178 -23.92 -0.43 -14.32
N GLU A 179 -23.53 -1.70 -14.16
CA GLU A 179 -22.82 -2.21 -12.97
C GLU A 179 -21.30 -2.24 -13.21
N ILE A 180 -20.52 -1.94 -12.17
CA ILE A 180 -19.06 -2.09 -12.14
C ILE A 180 -18.64 -2.74 -10.83
N GLU A 181 -17.62 -3.60 -10.84
CA GLU A 181 -17.07 -4.18 -9.60
C GLU A 181 -16.14 -3.17 -8.90
N ILE A 182 -16.31 -2.97 -7.59
CA ILE A 182 -15.40 -2.15 -6.78
C ILE A 182 -14.66 -3.05 -5.79
N ASN A 183 -13.40 -3.29 -6.08
CA ASN A 183 -12.54 -4.16 -5.30
C ASN A 183 -11.53 -3.36 -4.47
N ALA A 184 -10.83 -4.08 -3.58
CA ALA A 184 -9.76 -3.52 -2.79
C ALA A 184 -8.36 -3.97 -3.24
N ASN A 185 -7.40 -3.06 -3.10
CA ASN A 185 -5.97 -3.31 -3.17
C ASN A 185 -5.44 -3.64 -1.77
N ILE A 186 -4.71 -4.75 -1.63
CA ILE A 186 -4.06 -5.13 -0.37
C ILE A 186 -2.56 -5.43 -0.56
N GLY A 187 -1.80 -5.26 0.53
CA GLY A 187 -0.37 -5.54 0.58
C GLY A 187 -0.01 -6.69 1.51
N HIS A 188 -0.88 -7.02 2.47
CA HIS A 188 -0.64 -8.06 3.47
C HIS A 188 -1.94 -8.85 3.78
N PRO A 189 -1.88 -10.13 4.17
CA PRO A 189 -3.07 -10.91 4.51
C PRO A 189 -3.95 -10.30 5.62
N SER A 190 -3.36 -9.56 6.56
CA SER A 190 -4.10 -8.85 7.62
C SER A 190 -5.03 -7.76 7.08
N ASP A 191 -4.81 -7.27 5.86
CA ASP A 191 -5.64 -6.22 5.27
C ASP A 191 -7.05 -6.72 4.90
N VAL A 192 -7.26 -8.05 4.85
CA VAL A 192 -8.56 -8.67 4.51
C VAL A 192 -9.68 -8.20 5.43
N GLU A 193 -9.39 -7.96 6.71
CA GLU A 193 -10.37 -7.42 7.66
C GLU A 193 -10.90 -6.06 7.18
N MET A 194 -9.99 -5.15 6.79
CA MET A 194 -10.38 -3.83 6.24
C MET A 194 -11.14 -3.94 4.92
N VAL A 195 -10.85 -4.94 4.09
CA VAL A 195 -11.58 -5.20 2.83
C VAL A 195 -13.03 -5.57 3.13
N ILE A 196 -13.25 -6.49 4.08
CA ILE A 196 -14.58 -6.94 4.50
C ILE A 196 -15.33 -5.79 5.17
N GLU A 197 -14.66 -5.05 6.06
CA GLU A 197 -15.23 -3.91 6.76
C GLU A 197 -15.67 -2.78 5.82
N ASN A 198 -15.01 -2.60 4.67
CA ASN A 198 -15.41 -1.60 3.67
C ASN A 198 -16.31 -2.18 2.57
N ASP A 199 -16.74 -3.43 2.72
CA ASP A 199 -17.68 -4.11 1.83
C ASP A 199 -17.23 -4.12 0.36
N ALA A 200 -15.94 -4.37 0.10
CA ALA A 200 -15.43 -4.52 -1.27
C ALA A 200 -16.00 -5.77 -1.95
N ASP A 201 -16.19 -5.73 -3.26
CA ASP A 201 -16.74 -6.84 -4.05
C ASP A 201 -15.73 -8.02 -4.17
N GLY A 202 -14.46 -7.74 -3.93
CA GLY A 202 -13.33 -8.66 -4.00
C GLY A 202 -12.00 -7.96 -3.75
N ILE A 203 -10.90 -8.65 -4.08
CA ILE A 203 -9.55 -8.08 -4.10
C ILE A 203 -9.11 -8.02 -5.55
N GLY A 204 -8.87 -6.82 -6.08
CA GLY A 204 -8.43 -6.61 -7.47
C GLY A 204 -6.92 -6.48 -7.62
N LEU A 205 -6.21 -6.33 -6.49
CA LEU A 205 -4.76 -6.46 -6.44
C LEU A 205 -4.31 -6.88 -5.05
N PHE A 206 -3.77 -8.09 -4.94
CA PHE A 206 -2.91 -8.48 -3.83
C PHE A 206 -1.45 -8.41 -4.27
N ARG A 207 -0.70 -7.48 -3.69
CA ARG A 207 0.74 -7.32 -3.91
C ARG A 207 1.51 -8.37 -3.12
N SER A 208 2.17 -9.32 -3.80
CA SER A 208 2.89 -10.42 -3.14
C SER A 208 4.25 -10.03 -2.58
N GLU A 209 4.70 -8.78 -2.74
CA GLU A 209 6.07 -8.38 -2.38
C GLU A 209 6.38 -8.50 -0.88
N PHE A 210 5.37 -8.39 0.00
CA PHE A 210 5.57 -8.49 1.45
C PHE A 210 6.22 -9.82 1.85
N LEU A 211 5.89 -10.93 1.17
CA LEU A 211 6.46 -12.27 1.40
C LEU A 211 7.98 -12.27 1.28
N TYR A 212 8.53 -11.37 0.46
CA TYR A 212 9.95 -11.25 0.21
C TYR A 212 10.57 -10.16 1.09
N MET A 213 9.89 -9.05 1.29
CA MET A 213 10.42 -7.93 2.09
C MET A 213 10.47 -8.22 3.59
N GLU A 214 9.58 -9.07 4.10
CA GLU A 214 9.51 -9.45 5.53
C GLU A 214 10.24 -10.76 5.85
N SER A 215 10.94 -11.34 4.87
CA SER A 215 11.74 -12.54 5.06
C SER A 215 13.23 -12.22 4.99
N ASP A 216 14.05 -12.97 5.73
CA ASP A 216 15.51 -12.88 5.65
C ASP A 216 16.09 -13.71 4.48
N ASP A 217 15.28 -14.56 3.85
CA ASP A 217 15.64 -15.45 2.73
C ASP A 217 14.46 -15.62 1.78
N PHE A 218 14.64 -16.37 0.69
CA PHE A 218 13.57 -16.66 -0.26
C PHE A 218 12.39 -17.37 0.41
N PRO A 219 11.15 -16.82 0.31
CA PRO A 219 9.98 -17.45 0.90
C PRO A 219 9.69 -18.79 0.23
N THR A 220 9.58 -19.83 1.04
CA THR A 220 9.30 -21.20 0.60
C THR A 220 7.89 -21.32 -0.01
N GLU A 221 7.66 -22.35 -0.83
CA GLU A 221 6.34 -22.65 -1.39
C GLU A 221 5.26 -22.71 -0.30
N GLU A 222 5.56 -23.29 0.87
CA GLU A 222 4.61 -23.44 1.96
C GLU A 222 4.25 -22.10 2.63
N GLN A 223 5.23 -21.23 2.86
CA GLN A 223 4.99 -19.89 3.40
C GLN A 223 4.11 -19.07 2.46
N GLN A 224 4.41 -19.12 1.16
CA GLN A 224 3.61 -18.44 0.15
C GLN A 224 2.20 -19.04 0.05
N PHE A 225 2.08 -20.37 0.07
CA PHE A 225 0.81 -21.08 0.02
C PHE A 225 -0.11 -20.70 1.19
N GLU A 226 0.39 -20.74 2.43
CA GLU A 226 -0.42 -20.39 3.61
C GLU A 226 -0.86 -18.92 3.57
N ALA A 227 0.00 -18.00 3.12
CA ALA A 227 -0.39 -16.62 2.92
C ALA A 227 -1.51 -16.47 1.88
N TYR A 228 -1.37 -17.05 0.68
CA TYR A 228 -2.38 -16.96 -0.37
C TYR A 228 -3.70 -17.65 0.03
N LYS A 229 -3.61 -18.81 0.67
CA LYS A 229 -4.76 -19.57 1.18
C LYS A 229 -5.54 -18.76 2.21
N SER A 230 -4.85 -18.14 3.18
CA SER A 230 -5.52 -17.35 4.22
C SER A 230 -6.35 -16.20 3.64
N VAL A 231 -5.85 -15.54 2.59
CA VAL A 231 -6.57 -14.46 1.90
C VAL A 231 -7.77 -15.00 1.13
N LEU A 232 -7.60 -16.11 0.40
CA LEU A 232 -8.68 -16.74 -0.36
C LEU A 232 -9.83 -17.23 0.53
N GLU A 233 -9.50 -17.88 1.65
CA GLU A 233 -10.48 -18.33 2.64
C GLU A 233 -11.16 -17.14 3.32
N GLY A 234 -10.39 -16.12 3.71
CA GLY A 234 -10.91 -14.91 4.35
C GLY A 234 -11.90 -14.14 3.48
N MET A 235 -11.72 -14.16 2.16
CA MET A 235 -12.62 -13.50 1.21
C MET A 235 -13.91 -14.28 0.91
N GLY A 236 -14.08 -15.50 1.46
CA GLY A 236 -15.37 -16.20 1.46
C GLY A 236 -15.96 -16.48 0.08
N GLY A 237 -15.12 -16.74 -0.93
CA GLY A 237 -15.53 -17.03 -2.31
C GLY A 237 -15.59 -15.82 -3.24
N LYS A 238 -15.34 -14.60 -2.76
CA LYS A 238 -15.10 -13.43 -3.60
C LYS A 238 -13.78 -13.60 -4.39
N ARG A 239 -13.68 -12.97 -5.56
CA ARG A 239 -12.47 -13.04 -6.41
C ARG A 239 -11.28 -12.41 -5.70
N VAL A 240 -10.13 -13.05 -5.77
CA VAL A 240 -8.84 -12.52 -5.29
C VAL A 240 -7.83 -12.56 -6.43
N ILE A 241 -7.47 -11.38 -6.94
CA ILE A 241 -6.42 -11.23 -7.94
C ILE A 241 -5.08 -11.12 -7.24
N ILE A 242 -4.24 -12.14 -7.34
CA ILE A 242 -2.89 -12.14 -6.78
C ILE A 242 -1.90 -11.82 -7.88
N ARG A 243 -1.16 -10.73 -7.68
CA ARG A 243 -0.09 -10.34 -8.59
C ARG A 243 1.18 -11.08 -8.23
N THR A 244 1.84 -11.67 -9.21
CA THR A 244 3.16 -12.31 -9.00
C THR A 244 4.23 -11.27 -8.69
N LEU A 245 5.41 -11.74 -8.28
CA LEU A 245 6.48 -10.89 -7.79
C LEU A 245 6.81 -9.68 -8.70
N ASP A 246 6.73 -8.47 -8.15
CA ASP A 246 7.14 -7.21 -8.78
C ASP A 246 8.10 -6.44 -7.86
N LEU A 247 9.37 -6.84 -7.93
CA LEU A 247 10.52 -6.21 -7.27
C LEU A 247 11.55 -5.77 -8.32
N GLY A 248 12.51 -4.93 -7.93
CA GLY A 248 13.68 -4.56 -8.75
C GLY A 248 13.73 -3.11 -9.22
N ALA A 249 12.70 -2.30 -8.93
CA ALA A 249 12.73 -0.85 -9.13
C ALA A 249 13.12 -0.13 -7.82
N ASP A 250 12.13 0.46 -7.14
CA ASP A 250 12.21 1.12 -5.84
C ASP A 250 12.28 0.13 -4.67
N LYS A 251 11.74 -1.09 -4.86
CA LYS A 251 11.72 -2.15 -3.85
C LYS A 251 12.88 -3.11 -4.08
N GLN A 252 13.86 -3.10 -3.17
CA GLN A 252 15.01 -3.99 -3.21
C GLN A 252 15.05 -4.90 -1.99
N VAL A 253 15.49 -6.13 -2.22
CA VAL A 253 15.64 -7.15 -1.18
C VAL A 253 17.06 -7.71 -1.27
N PRO A 254 17.88 -7.64 -0.21
CA PRO A 254 19.31 -7.92 -0.30
C PRO A 254 19.66 -9.32 -0.85
N TYR A 255 18.97 -10.36 -0.39
CA TYR A 255 19.26 -11.76 -0.79
C TYR A 255 18.89 -12.08 -2.25
N LEU A 256 18.09 -11.23 -2.91
CA LEU A 256 17.81 -11.34 -4.33
C LEU A 256 19.05 -10.98 -5.19
N ASN A 257 20.06 -10.30 -4.63
CA ASN A 257 21.31 -9.96 -5.31
C ASN A 257 21.08 -9.36 -6.72
N ILE A 258 20.12 -8.43 -6.81
CA ILE A 258 19.82 -7.73 -8.06
C ILE A 258 20.97 -6.74 -8.32
N PRO A 259 21.63 -6.77 -9.50
CA PRO A 259 22.65 -5.80 -9.84
C PRO A 259 22.10 -4.38 -9.77
N LYS A 260 22.91 -3.44 -9.26
CA LYS A 260 22.54 -2.03 -9.32
C LYS A 260 22.49 -1.57 -10.77
N GLU A 261 21.37 -1.00 -11.18
CA GLU A 261 21.17 -0.44 -12.52
C GLU A 261 21.08 1.08 -12.47
N GLU A 262 21.43 1.75 -13.58
CA GLU A 262 21.26 3.20 -13.72
C GLU A 262 19.78 3.60 -13.75
N ASN A 263 18.92 2.74 -14.32
CA ASN A 263 17.49 2.97 -14.45
C ASN A 263 16.68 1.74 -13.99
N PRO A 264 16.59 1.48 -12.67
CA PRO A 264 15.92 0.29 -12.13
C PRO A 264 14.47 0.16 -12.59
N ALA A 265 13.75 1.28 -12.72
CA ALA A 265 12.39 1.29 -13.25
C ALA A 265 12.30 0.70 -14.67
N MET A 266 13.31 0.87 -15.53
CA MET A 266 13.31 0.32 -16.89
C MET A 266 14.07 -1.02 -16.99
N GLY A 267 14.61 -1.53 -15.89
CA GLY A 267 15.61 -2.59 -15.88
C GLY A 267 15.12 -3.98 -15.46
N TYR A 268 15.95 -4.72 -14.75
CA TYR A 268 15.74 -6.11 -14.34
C TYR A 268 14.77 -6.20 -13.15
N ARG A 269 13.48 -6.09 -13.46
CA ARG A 269 12.38 -6.12 -12.49
C ARG A 269 11.25 -7.09 -12.85
N ALA A 270 10.47 -7.47 -11.84
CA ALA A 270 9.20 -8.16 -11.98
C ALA A 270 9.28 -9.43 -12.83
N ILE A 271 8.43 -9.58 -13.85
CA ILE A 271 8.39 -10.76 -14.72
C ILE A 271 9.73 -11.07 -15.39
N ARG A 272 10.60 -10.06 -15.58
CA ARG A 272 11.94 -10.25 -16.15
C ARG A 272 12.83 -11.05 -15.20
N ILE A 273 12.74 -10.78 -13.90
CA ILE A 273 13.40 -11.59 -12.86
C ILE A 273 12.79 -12.99 -12.86
N SER A 274 11.46 -13.08 -12.88
CA SER A 274 10.75 -14.36 -12.81
C SER A 274 11.07 -15.31 -13.97
N LEU A 275 11.17 -14.79 -15.20
CA LEU A 275 11.47 -15.60 -16.39
C LEU A 275 12.97 -15.95 -16.51
N ASP A 276 13.86 -15.10 -16.00
CA ASP A 276 15.30 -15.39 -15.93
C ASP A 276 15.60 -16.41 -14.81
N ARG A 277 15.01 -16.22 -13.62
CA ARG A 277 15.18 -17.08 -12.44
C ARG A 277 13.97 -17.99 -12.22
N LYS A 278 13.79 -18.95 -13.14
CA LYS A 278 12.60 -19.81 -13.20
C LYS A 278 12.31 -20.60 -11.92
N GLU A 279 13.30 -21.00 -11.15
CA GLU A 279 13.10 -21.73 -9.88
C GLU A 279 12.31 -20.90 -8.85
N LEU A 280 12.65 -19.60 -8.74
CA LEU A 280 11.94 -18.65 -7.90
C LEU A 280 10.48 -18.54 -8.33
N PHE A 281 10.27 -18.43 -9.64
CA PHE A 281 8.95 -18.24 -10.21
C PHE A 281 8.09 -19.50 -10.09
N ILE A 282 8.66 -20.67 -10.36
CA ILE A 282 7.98 -21.97 -10.20
C ILE A 282 7.53 -22.16 -8.75
N THR A 283 8.35 -21.79 -7.77
CA THR A 283 7.97 -21.83 -6.34
C THR A 283 6.70 -21.01 -6.09
N GLN A 284 6.63 -19.78 -6.60
CA GLN A 284 5.46 -18.92 -6.45
C GLN A 284 4.24 -19.47 -7.21
N LEU A 285 4.43 -19.92 -8.45
CA LEU A 285 3.34 -20.50 -9.26
C LEU A 285 2.75 -21.75 -8.61
N ARG A 286 3.58 -22.63 -8.05
CA ARG A 286 3.13 -23.82 -7.31
C ARG A 286 2.27 -23.42 -6.11
N ALA A 287 2.74 -22.47 -5.30
CA ALA A 287 1.99 -21.96 -4.16
C ALA A 287 0.63 -21.37 -4.56
N LEU A 288 0.58 -20.55 -5.62
CA LEU A 288 -0.65 -19.96 -6.15
C LEU A 288 -1.63 -21.04 -6.65
N VAL A 289 -1.15 -21.97 -7.48
CA VAL A 289 -1.97 -23.06 -8.03
C VAL A 289 -2.52 -23.94 -6.91
N ARG A 290 -1.72 -24.28 -5.90
CA ARG A 290 -2.21 -24.97 -4.69
C ARG A 290 -3.28 -24.18 -3.95
N ALA A 291 -3.06 -22.89 -3.75
CA ALA A 291 -3.99 -22.03 -3.02
C ALA A 291 -5.35 -21.89 -3.74
N SER A 292 -5.38 -22.04 -5.07
CA SER A 292 -6.62 -22.00 -5.85
C SER A 292 -7.70 -22.99 -5.40
N ALA A 293 -7.35 -24.08 -4.71
CA ALA A 293 -8.32 -25.03 -4.15
C ALA A 293 -9.19 -24.44 -3.02
N PHE A 294 -8.82 -23.28 -2.47
CA PHE A 294 -9.41 -22.70 -1.27
C PHE A 294 -10.25 -21.43 -1.51
N GLY A 295 -10.35 -20.97 -2.76
CA GLY A 295 -11.17 -19.81 -3.11
C GLY A 295 -11.10 -19.43 -4.59
N LYS A 296 -11.74 -18.31 -4.96
CA LYS A 296 -11.78 -17.84 -6.35
C LYS A 296 -10.52 -17.05 -6.68
N LEU A 297 -9.45 -17.77 -7.04
CA LEU A 297 -8.18 -17.20 -7.44
C LEU A 297 -8.20 -16.65 -8.87
N ALA A 298 -7.55 -15.50 -9.06
CA ALA A 298 -7.07 -15.02 -10.34
C ALA A 298 -5.56 -14.67 -10.20
N ILE A 299 -4.74 -15.08 -11.16
CA ILE A 299 -3.30 -14.80 -11.15
C ILE A 299 -2.99 -13.70 -12.16
N MET A 300 -2.24 -12.69 -11.75
CA MET A 300 -1.89 -11.55 -12.58
C MET A 300 -0.38 -11.35 -12.72
N PHE A 301 0.10 -11.18 -13.95
CA PHE A 301 1.52 -11.00 -14.23
C PHE A 301 1.89 -9.53 -14.50
N PRO A 302 2.88 -8.97 -13.77
CA PRO A 302 3.39 -7.61 -13.95
C PRO A 302 4.31 -7.45 -15.15
N MET A 303 4.52 -6.22 -15.60
CA MET A 303 5.57 -5.75 -16.52
C MET A 303 5.63 -6.53 -17.84
N ILE A 304 4.50 -7.02 -18.32
CA ILE A 304 4.38 -7.69 -19.60
C ILE A 304 4.61 -6.67 -20.73
N THR A 305 5.40 -7.10 -21.71
CA THR A 305 5.81 -6.29 -22.87
C THR A 305 5.72 -7.05 -24.19
N SER A 306 5.51 -8.37 -24.16
CA SER A 306 5.41 -9.19 -25.37
C SER A 306 4.48 -10.40 -25.19
N VAL A 307 4.00 -10.96 -26.30
CA VAL A 307 3.14 -12.15 -26.31
C VAL A 307 3.90 -13.40 -25.90
N GLU A 308 5.17 -13.48 -26.29
CA GLU A 308 6.07 -14.61 -25.98
C GLU A 308 6.27 -14.78 -24.47
N GLN A 309 6.33 -13.67 -23.72
CA GLN A 309 6.38 -13.71 -22.25
C GLN A 309 5.15 -14.41 -21.68
N VAL A 310 3.95 -14.10 -22.19
CA VAL A 310 2.70 -14.72 -21.73
C VAL A 310 2.65 -16.21 -22.10
N GLN A 311 3.10 -16.57 -23.29
CA GLN A 311 3.16 -17.97 -23.72
C GLN A 311 4.14 -18.79 -22.87
N GLU A 312 5.31 -18.24 -22.56
CA GLU A 312 6.28 -18.90 -21.68
C GLU A 312 5.73 -19.09 -20.25
N ILE A 313 4.99 -18.10 -19.73
CA ILE A 313 4.31 -18.21 -18.43
C ILE A 313 3.27 -19.33 -18.45
N LYS A 314 2.45 -19.42 -19.51
CA LYS A 314 1.44 -20.47 -19.65
C LYS A 314 2.09 -21.86 -19.71
N ASP A 315 3.21 -22.00 -20.43
CA ASP A 315 3.98 -23.24 -20.46
C ASP A 315 4.52 -23.65 -19.07
N LEU A 316 4.98 -22.68 -18.27
CA LEU A 316 5.41 -22.92 -16.89
C LEU A 316 4.24 -23.33 -15.99
N LEU A 317 3.08 -22.67 -16.12
CA LEU A 317 1.86 -23.01 -15.39
C LEU A 317 1.39 -24.44 -15.71
N GLU A 318 1.40 -24.86 -16.96
CA GLU A 318 1.00 -26.22 -17.34
C GLU A 318 1.96 -27.28 -16.79
N LYS A 319 3.27 -26.99 -16.74
CA LYS A 319 4.25 -27.86 -16.04
C LYS A 319 3.94 -27.96 -14.55
N VAL A 320 3.72 -26.82 -13.89
CA VAL A 320 3.36 -26.78 -12.47
C VAL A 320 2.09 -27.59 -12.18
N LYS A 321 1.03 -27.43 -12.99
CA LYS A 321 -0.21 -28.21 -12.86
C LYS A 321 0.04 -29.71 -13.04
N ALA A 322 0.88 -30.09 -14.00
CA ALA A 322 1.24 -31.50 -14.23
C ALA A 322 2.01 -32.09 -13.04
N ASP A 323 2.97 -31.35 -12.47
CA ASP A 323 3.75 -31.77 -11.31
C ASP A 323 2.85 -31.95 -10.07
N LEU A 324 2.01 -30.94 -9.77
CA LEU A 324 1.06 -31.02 -8.65
C LEU A 324 0.08 -32.19 -8.80
N LYS A 325 -0.38 -32.46 -10.03
CA LYS A 325 -1.24 -33.61 -10.32
C LYS A 325 -0.51 -34.94 -10.11
N ALA A 326 0.76 -35.05 -10.49
CA ALA A 326 1.59 -36.24 -10.26
C ALA A 326 1.86 -36.47 -8.76
N GLU A 327 1.99 -35.38 -7.99
CA GLU A 327 2.13 -35.39 -6.52
C GLU A 327 0.81 -35.66 -5.78
N GLY A 328 -0.34 -35.64 -6.48
CA GLY A 328 -1.66 -35.84 -5.88
C GLY A 328 -2.17 -34.63 -5.10
N ILE A 329 -1.64 -33.44 -5.37
CA ILE A 329 -2.03 -32.20 -4.72
C ILE A 329 -3.20 -31.56 -5.49
N ALA A 330 -4.27 -31.22 -4.77
CA ALA A 330 -5.46 -30.62 -5.35
C ALA A 330 -5.24 -29.14 -5.71
N PHE A 331 -5.85 -28.72 -6.81
CA PHE A 331 -5.96 -27.33 -7.25
C PHE A 331 -7.27 -27.15 -8.02
N ALA A 332 -7.77 -25.91 -8.12
CA ALA A 332 -8.93 -25.61 -8.95
C ALA A 332 -8.57 -25.72 -10.44
N PRO A 333 -9.36 -26.44 -11.26
CA PRO A 333 -9.03 -26.63 -12.68
C PRO A 333 -9.06 -25.32 -13.48
N ASP A 334 -9.93 -24.39 -13.10
CA ASP A 334 -10.30 -23.22 -13.90
C ASP A 334 -10.14 -21.90 -13.10
N PHE A 335 -8.92 -21.53 -12.74
CA PHE A 335 -8.60 -20.18 -12.24
C PHE A 335 -8.25 -19.23 -13.39
N GLU A 336 -8.56 -17.94 -13.22
CA GLU A 336 -8.32 -16.91 -14.24
C GLU A 336 -6.83 -16.51 -14.28
N ILE A 337 -6.31 -16.27 -15.48
CA ILE A 337 -4.98 -15.73 -15.72
C ILE A 337 -5.12 -14.40 -16.43
N GLY A 338 -4.46 -13.38 -15.91
CA GLY A 338 -4.44 -12.04 -16.49
C GLY A 338 -3.06 -11.41 -16.49
N ILE A 339 -2.97 -10.24 -17.11
CA ILE A 339 -1.75 -9.43 -17.12
C ILE A 339 -2.05 -8.01 -16.70
N MET A 340 -1.04 -7.34 -16.16
CA MET A 340 -1.11 -5.89 -16.02
C MET A 340 -0.79 -5.19 -17.34
N ILE A 341 -1.70 -4.32 -17.77
CA ILE A 341 -1.47 -3.36 -18.84
C ILE A 341 -0.87 -2.11 -18.22
N GLU A 342 0.44 -2.13 -18.04
CA GLU A 342 1.18 -1.05 -17.36
C GLU A 342 2.40 -0.56 -18.13
N THR A 343 2.60 -1.04 -19.35
CA THR A 343 3.65 -0.57 -20.26
C THR A 343 3.03 -0.10 -21.58
N PRO A 344 3.61 0.91 -22.25
CA PRO A 344 3.15 1.29 -23.58
C PRO A 344 3.20 0.12 -24.57
N ALA A 345 4.15 -0.81 -24.40
CA ALA A 345 4.25 -2.02 -25.22
C ALA A 345 3.03 -2.94 -25.03
N SER A 346 2.59 -3.19 -23.80
CA SER A 346 1.40 -4.02 -23.57
C SER A 346 0.11 -3.37 -24.05
N VAL A 347 0.02 -2.04 -24.05
CA VAL A 347 -1.12 -1.34 -24.66
C VAL A 347 -1.12 -1.52 -26.19
N ILE A 348 0.02 -1.29 -26.85
CA ILE A 348 0.14 -1.42 -28.31
C ILE A 348 -0.17 -2.85 -28.77
N LEU A 349 0.23 -3.86 -27.98
CA LEU A 349 0.02 -5.28 -28.28
C LEU A 349 -1.27 -5.85 -27.64
N SER A 350 -2.14 -5.01 -27.07
CA SER A 350 -3.28 -5.47 -26.28
C SER A 350 -4.27 -6.32 -27.08
N ASP A 351 -4.39 -6.12 -28.39
CA ASP A 351 -5.23 -6.94 -29.29
C ASP A 351 -4.71 -8.37 -29.48
N LEU A 352 -3.38 -8.56 -29.40
CA LEU A 352 -2.74 -9.87 -29.45
C LEU A 352 -2.72 -10.52 -28.06
N LEU A 353 -2.37 -9.74 -27.03
CA LEU A 353 -2.32 -10.21 -25.65
C LEU A 353 -3.70 -10.66 -25.15
N ALA A 354 -4.78 -9.99 -25.56
CA ALA A 354 -6.14 -10.32 -25.11
C ALA A 354 -6.62 -11.70 -25.58
N LYS A 355 -5.94 -12.30 -26.57
CA LYS A 355 -6.24 -13.67 -27.04
C LYS A 355 -5.57 -14.74 -26.16
N GLU A 356 -4.62 -14.34 -25.32
CA GLU A 356 -3.80 -15.24 -24.53
C GLU A 356 -4.23 -15.32 -23.06
N VAL A 357 -5.04 -14.39 -22.58
CA VAL A 357 -5.40 -14.25 -21.16
C VAL A 357 -6.89 -14.04 -20.96
N ASP A 358 -7.36 -14.24 -19.73
CA ASP A 358 -8.78 -14.12 -19.35
C ASP A 358 -9.17 -12.70 -18.95
N PHE A 359 -8.20 -11.86 -18.57
CA PHE A 359 -8.44 -10.47 -18.19
C PHE A 359 -7.20 -9.57 -18.26
N PHE A 360 -7.46 -8.26 -18.24
CA PHE A 360 -6.46 -7.22 -18.05
C PHE A 360 -6.71 -6.45 -16.76
N SER A 361 -5.64 -5.93 -16.15
CA SER A 361 -5.75 -4.85 -15.16
C SER A 361 -4.77 -3.74 -15.46
N VAL A 362 -5.24 -2.50 -15.51
CA VAL A 362 -4.38 -1.37 -15.87
C VAL A 362 -3.66 -0.84 -14.64
N GLY A 363 -2.34 -1.01 -14.62
CA GLY A 363 -1.45 -0.39 -13.65
C GLY A 363 -1.15 1.04 -14.05
N THR A 364 -2.06 1.99 -13.77
CA THR A 364 -1.89 3.39 -14.24
C THR A 364 -0.64 4.07 -13.71
N ASN A 365 -0.10 3.58 -12.60
CA ASN A 365 1.11 4.12 -11.99
C ASN A 365 2.32 4.00 -12.93
N ASP A 366 2.65 2.78 -13.30
CA ASP A 366 3.73 2.48 -14.23
C ASP A 366 3.35 2.91 -15.66
N LEU A 367 2.08 2.79 -16.08
CA LEU A 367 1.65 3.22 -17.41
C LEU A 367 1.87 4.72 -17.61
N THR A 368 1.52 5.55 -16.63
CA THR A 368 1.73 7.00 -16.67
C THR A 368 3.22 7.31 -16.71
N GLN A 369 4.00 6.70 -15.82
CA GLN A 369 5.45 6.89 -15.75
C GLN A 369 6.13 6.60 -17.09
N TYR A 370 5.85 5.46 -17.72
CA TYR A 370 6.50 5.10 -18.98
C TYR A 370 5.93 5.82 -20.19
N THR A 371 4.64 6.18 -20.18
CA THR A 371 4.03 6.94 -21.29
C THR A 371 4.54 8.38 -21.33
N LEU A 372 4.71 9.01 -20.16
CA LEU A 372 5.18 10.39 -20.04
C LEU A 372 6.70 10.50 -19.87
N ALA A 373 7.38 9.38 -19.64
CA ALA A 373 8.80 9.32 -19.28
C ALA A 373 9.13 10.16 -18.02
N VAL A 374 8.27 10.06 -16.99
CA VAL A 374 8.40 10.80 -15.73
C VAL A 374 8.47 9.82 -14.56
N ASP A 375 9.60 9.78 -13.87
CA ASP A 375 9.73 9.06 -12.61
C ASP A 375 8.96 9.80 -11.50
N ARG A 376 7.90 9.16 -11.01
CA ARG A 376 7.03 9.73 -9.95
C ARG A 376 7.75 9.91 -8.61
N MET A 377 8.85 9.18 -8.38
CA MET A 377 9.66 9.30 -7.17
C MET A 377 10.65 10.47 -7.26
N ASN A 378 10.83 11.08 -8.44
CA ASN A 378 11.73 12.20 -8.63
C ASN A 378 11.03 13.53 -8.30
N PRO A 379 11.40 14.21 -7.19
CA PRO A 379 10.71 15.42 -6.74
C PRO A 379 10.86 16.61 -7.70
N GLN A 380 11.86 16.61 -8.59
CA GLN A 380 12.08 17.70 -9.54
C GLN A 380 11.08 17.69 -10.70
N ILE A 381 10.52 16.52 -11.01
CA ILE A 381 9.63 16.31 -12.17
C ILE A 381 8.30 15.65 -11.78
N SER A 382 8.07 15.34 -10.50
CA SER A 382 6.83 14.72 -10.02
C SER A 382 5.58 15.54 -10.36
N SER A 383 5.71 16.86 -10.51
CA SER A 383 4.62 17.74 -10.99
C SER A 383 4.21 17.49 -12.44
N MET A 384 5.03 16.81 -13.23
CA MET A 384 4.73 16.40 -14.61
C MET A 384 4.07 15.02 -14.70
N TYR A 385 4.04 14.27 -13.59
CA TYR A 385 3.33 13.00 -13.52
C TYR A 385 1.83 13.29 -13.43
N ASP A 386 1.10 12.97 -14.49
CA ASP A 386 -0.34 13.22 -14.57
C ASP A 386 -1.09 11.99 -15.10
N PRO A 387 -1.82 11.24 -14.25
CA PRO A 387 -2.62 10.10 -14.68
C PRO A 387 -3.84 10.52 -15.52
N ARG A 388 -4.25 11.80 -15.49
CA ARG A 388 -5.33 12.36 -16.31
C ARG A 388 -4.84 12.81 -17.69
N HIS A 389 -3.54 12.67 -17.98
CA HIS A 389 -2.97 13.13 -19.23
C HIS A 389 -3.66 12.44 -20.44
N PRO A 390 -4.03 13.17 -21.51
CA PRO A 390 -4.78 12.61 -22.64
C PRO A 390 -4.14 11.40 -23.30
N ALA A 391 -2.79 11.34 -23.33
CA ALA A 391 -2.08 10.17 -23.84
C ALA A 391 -2.32 8.93 -22.98
N VAL A 392 -2.34 9.06 -21.66
CA VAL A 392 -2.58 7.94 -20.73
C VAL A 392 -4.03 7.47 -20.85
N LEU A 393 -5.00 8.39 -20.82
CA LEU A 393 -6.41 8.05 -20.97
C LEU A 393 -6.69 7.34 -22.31
N ARG A 394 -6.05 7.78 -23.40
CA ARG A 394 -6.16 7.11 -24.71
C ARG A 394 -5.52 5.72 -24.71
N MET A 395 -4.40 5.52 -24.01
CA MET A 395 -3.79 4.21 -23.85
C MET A 395 -4.73 3.24 -23.12
N ILE A 396 -5.37 3.70 -22.04
CA ILE A 396 -6.38 2.91 -21.30
C ILE A 396 -7.56 2.56 -22.21
N GLN A 397 -8.08 3.52 -22.98
CA GLN A 397 -9.16 3.29 -23.92
C GLN A 397 -8.81 2.23 -24.97
N ILE A 398 -7.61 2.27 -25.55
CA ILE A 398 -7.15 1.27 -26.53
C ILE A 398 -7.17 -0.14 -25.92
N ALA A 399 -6.64 -0.28 -24.70
CA ALA A 399 -6.61 -1.56 -24.00
C ALA A 399 -8.04 -2.08 -23.71
N ALA A 400 -8.94 -1.19 -23.28
CA ALA A 400 -10.33 -1.54 -23.00
C ALA A 400 -11.10 -1.97 -24.25
N GLU A 401 -10.95 -1.24 -25.36
CA GLU A 401 -11.56 -1.60 -26.64
C GLU A 401 -11.06 -2.96 -27.15
N ASN A 402 -9.78 -3.26 -26.96
CA ASN A 402 -9.20 -4.55 -27.40
C ASN A 402 -9.62 -5.71 -26.49
N ALA A 403 -9.70 -5.49 -25.18
CA ALA A 403 -10.28 -6.45 -24.23
C ALA A 403 -11.73 -6.80 -24.61
N GLN A 404 -12.56 -5.77 -24.86
CA GLN A 404 -13.95 -5.95 -25.27
C GLN A 404 -14.08 -6.72 -26.59
N LYS A 405 -13.24 -6.42 -27.59
CA LYS A 405 -13.22 -7.15 -28.89
C LYS A 405 -12.85 -8.62 -28.72
N ALA A 406 -11.98 -8.94 -27.76
CA ALA A 406 -11.59 -10.31 -27.46
C ALA A 406 -12.60 -11.03 -26.56
N GLY A 407 -13.53 -10.32 -25.93
CA GLY A 407 -14.52 -10.88 -25.01
C GLY A 407 -13.98 -11.13 -23.60
N ILE A 408 -12.88 -10.48 -23.22
CA ILE A 408 -12.29 -10.54 -21.88
C ILE A 408 -12.64 -9.27 -21.09
N TRP A 409 -12.59 -9.34 -19.77
CA TRP A 409 -12.86 -8.19 -18.91
C TRP A 409 -11.57 -7.41 -18.60
N ILE A 410 -11.71 -6.12 -18.27
CA ILE A 410 -10.60 -5.23 -17.94
C ILE A 410 -10.90 -4.44 -16.66
N GLY A 411 -9.91 -4.40 -15.77
CA GLY A 411 -9.93 -3.64 -14.53
C GLY A 411 -8.87 -2.53 -14.46
N ILE A 412 -8.86 -1.77 -13.38
CA ILE A 412 -7.82 -0.79 -13.06
C ILE A 412 -7.44 -0.92 -11.58
N CYS A 413 -6.17 -1.22 -11.29
CA CYS A 413 -5.65 -1.31 -9.92
C CYS A 413 -4.65 -0.20 -9.56
N GLY A 414 -4.33 0.69 -10.51
CA GLY A 414 -3.52 1.88 -10.24
C GLY A 414 -4.28 2.94 -9.44
N GLU A 415 -3.56 3.93 -8.90
CA GLU A 415 -4.14 4.92 -7.98
C GLU A 415 -5.27 5.74 -8.60
N SER A 416 -5.26 5.91 -9.93
CA SER A 416 -6.31 6.61 -10.67
C SER A 416 -7.68 5.91 -10.60
N ALA A 417 -7.76 4.63 -10.24
CA ALA A 417 -9.03 3.94 -10.01
C ALA A 417 -9.84 4.59 -8.87
N GLY A 418 -9.16 5.22 -7.91
CA GLY A 418 -9.78 5.96 -6.81
C GLY A 418 -10.13 7.42 -7.16
N ASP A 419 -9.83 7.86 -8.38
CA ASP A 419 -10.14 9.21 -8.84
C ASP A 419 -11.61 9.30 -9.29
N THR A 420 -12.45 9.91 -8.45
CA THR A 420 -13.88 10.02 -8.68
C THR A 420 -14.24 10.86 -9.91
N GLU A 421 -13.34 11.74 -10.37
CA GLU A 421 -13.53 12.52 -11.60
C GLU A 421 -13.34 11.66 -12.86
N LEU A 422 -12.53 10.60 -12.78
CA LEU A 422 -12.28 9.68 -13.90
C LEU A 422 -13.28 8.51 -13.95
N THR A 423 -14.02 8.26 -12.87
CA THR A 423 -14.97 7.13 -12.78
C THR A 423 -15.92 7.08 -13.96
N LYS A 424 -16.52 8.21 -14.35
CA LYS A 424 -17.41 8.26 -15.50
C LYS A 424 -16.69 7.86 -16.80
N PHE A 425 -15.50 8.41 -17.03
CA PHE A 425 -14.71 8.08 -18.22
C PHE A 425 -14.39 6.58 -18.29
N TYR A 426 -13.98 5.97 -17.17
CA TYR A 426 -13.70 4.54 -17.12
C TYR A 426 -14.92 3.68 -17.43
N MET A 427 -16.10 4.04 -16.91
CA MET A 427 -17.34 3.35 -17.25
C MET A 427 -17.70 3.53 -18.73
N ASP A 428 -17.55 4.74 -19.28
CA ASP A 428 -17.88 5.05 -20.68
C ASP A 428 -17.03 4.23 -21.67
N ILE A 429 -15.76 3.94 -21.34
CA ILE A 429 -14.88 3.11 -22.18
C ILE A 429 -14.97 1.60 -21.88
N GLY A 430 -15.87 1.20 -20.96
CA GLY A 430 -16.15 -0.21 -20.69
C GLY A 430 -15.21 -0.90 -19.68
N ILE A 431 -14.60 -0.16 -18.75
CA ILE A 431 -13.91 -0.76 -17.60
C ILE A 431 -14.91 -1.51 -16.72
N ASN A 432 -14.58 -2.76 -16.37
CA ASN A 432 -15.45 -3.67 -15.62
C ASN A 432 -15.19 -3.64 -14.11
N GLU A 433 -13.99 -3.21 -13.70
CA GLU A 433 -13.51 -3.35 -12.33
C GLU A 433 -12.60 -2.17 -11.96
N LEU A 434 -12.81 -1.61 -10.76
CA LEU A 434 -11.95 -0.60 -10.17
C LEU A 434 -11.45 -1.09 -8.81
N SER A 435 -10.13 -1.20 -8.66
CA SER A 435 -9.49 -1.65 -7.44
C SER A 435 -8.78 -0.51 -6.72
N VAL A 436 -9.23 -0.21 -5.50
CA VAL A 436 -8.83 0.97 -4.74
C VAL A 436 -8.36 0.59 -3.33
N THR A 437 -7.78 1.53 -2.59
CA THR A 437 -7.53 1.27 -1.15
C THR A 437 -8.85 1.00 -0.42
N PRO A 438 -8.91 0.10 0.57
CA PRO A 438 -10.18 -0.32 1.21
C PRO A 438 -11.08 0.85 1.63
N GLY A 439 -10.53 1.91 2.23
CA GLY A 439 -11.30 3.08 2.67
C GLY A 439 -11.97 3.91 1.56
N MET A 440 -11.60 3.71 0.29
CA MET A 440 -12.19 4.41 -0.86
C MET A 440 -13.33 3.64 -1.52
N VAL A 441 -13.55 2.36 -1.16
CA VAL A 441 -14.56 1.49 -1.79
C VAL A 441 -15.96 2.12 -1.74
N LEU A 442 -16.39 2.57 -0.55
CA LEU A 442 -17.72 3.15 -0.37
C LEU A 442 -17.86 4.51 -1.05
N GLU A 443 -16.80 5.31 -1.08
CA GLU A 443 -16.79 6.61 -1.77
C GLU A 443 -16.98 6.42 -3.28
N LEU A 444 -16.25 5.47 -3.85
CA LEU A 444 -16.35 5.15 -5.27
C LEU A 444 -17.72 4.54 -5.60
N ARG A 445 -18.26 3.68 -4.72
CA ARG A 445 -19.62 3.13 -4.87
C ARG A 445 -20.67 4.22 -4.91
N ARG A 446 -20.58 5.19 -4.00
CA ARG A 446 -21.44 6.37 -4.00
C ARG A 446 -21.33 7.14 -5.31
N THR A 447 -20.11 7.36 -5.78
CA THR A 447 -19.83 8.09 -7.03
C THR A 447 -20.54 7.40 -8.20
N VAL A 448 -20.36 6.09 -8.36
CA VAL A 448 -21.02 5.30 -9.40
C VAL A 448 -22.55 5.42 -9.33
N GLN A 449 -23.14 5.28 -8.15
CA GLN A 449 -24.59 5.38 -7.95
C GLN A 449 -25.18 6.76 -8.27
N GLN A 450 -24.34 7.80 -8.34
CA GLN A 450 -24.75 9.15 -8.72
C GLN A 450 -24.64 9.42 -10.23
N LEU A 451 -23.90 8.60 -10.97
CA LEU A 451 -23.79 8.69 -12.42
C LEU A 451 -25.09 8.24 -13.10
N ASP A 452 -25.36 8.82 -14.27
CA ASP A 452 -26.50 8.47 -15.12
C ASP A 452 -26.19 7.22 -15.93
#